data_AF-A0A8J5SP62-F1
#
_entry.id   AF-A0A8J5SP62-F1
#
_cell.length_a   1.000
_cell.length_b   1.000
_cell.length_c   1.000
_cell.angle_alpha   90.00
_cell.angle_beta   90.00
_cell.angle_gamma   90.00
#
_symmetry.space_group_name_H-M   'P 1'
#
loop_
_entity.id
_entity.type
_entity.pdbx_description
1 polymer ?
#
loop_
_entity_poly.entity_id
_entity_poly.type
_entity_poly.pdbx_seq_one_letter_code
_entity_poly.pdbx_strand_id
1 'polypeptide(L)'
;MLGSGEVISNEAFQWAAHHPSGVIACAKIMRFMNDIAAFKRRKNKGDLASSLECYIDEHQVTSKVAIAKIDSLIEDEWRTLNQARYEHSSLLPVVQRVVNLAVAVVLFYDGRKDAYTFSTHLQEVIDNLFVKPVPI
;
A
#
# COMPACT_ATOMS: atom_id res chain seq x y z
N MET A 1 -4.79 1.81 14.93
CA MET A 1 -4.18 1.66 16.27
C MET A 1 -5.25 1.60 17.34
N LEU A 2 -6.23 2.52 17.37
CA LEU A 2 -7.42 2.40 18.22
C LEU A 2 -8.25 1.14 17.89
N GLY A 3 -8.85 0.52 18.90
CA GLY A 3 -9.76 -0.62 18.75
C GLY A 3 -9.18 -2.03 18.98
N SER A 4 -7.89 -2.16 19.31
CA SER A 4 -7.29 -3.49 19.54
C SER A 4 -7.57 -4.13 20.89
N GLY A 5 -8.27 -3.46 21.81
CA GLY A 5 -8.45 -3.92 23.20
C GLY A 5 -7.16 -3.96 24.04
N GLU A 6 -5.99 -4.04 23.40
CA GLU A 6 -4.67 -3.92 24.00
C GLU A 6 -4.31 -2.47 24.32
N VAL A 7 -3.71 -2.25 25.49
CA VAL A 7 -3.09 -0.97 25.85
C VAL A 7 -1.93 -0.72 24.89
N ILE A 8 -2.09 0.24 24.00
CA ILE A 8 -1.00 0.68 23.11
C ILE A 8 0.01 1.40 23.98
N SER A 9 1.23 0.90 24.02
CA SER A 9 2.29 1.52 24.81
C SER A 9 2.68 2.87 24.21
N ASN A 10 3.18 3.80 25.04
CA ASN A 10 3.66 5.09 24.55
C ASN A 10 4.79 4.89 23.52
N GLU A 11 5.62 3.87 23.71
CA GLU A 11 6.73 3.51 22.82
C GLU A 11 6.22 3.15 21.42
N ALA A 12 5.09 2.45 21.31
CA ALA A 12 4.47 2.14 20.02
C ALA A 12 3.96 3.40 19.30
N PHE A 13 3.34 4.32 20.04
CA PHE A 13 2.88 5.58 19.47
C PHE A 13 4.07 6.45 19.03
N GLN A 14 5.10 6.56 19.87
CA GLN A 14 6.32 7.30 19.56
C GLN A 14 7.06 6.70 18.36
N TRP A 15 7.13 5.37 18.28
CA TRP A 15 7.69 4.68 17.13
C TRP A 15 6.95 5.08 15.86
N ALA A 16 5.61 5.00 15.83
CA ALA A 16 4.82 5.33 14.66
C ALA A 16 4.83 6.84 14.30
N ALA A 17 4.78 7.72 15.30
CA ALA A 17 4.71 9.17 15.13
C ALA A 17 6.04 9.78 14.63
N HIS A 18 7.17 9.19 14.99
CA HIS A 18 8.49 9.62 14.52
C HIS A 18 8.87 9.04 13.14
N HIS A 19 7.88 8.63 12.35
CA HIS A 19 8.03 8.17 10.96
C HIS A 19 9.10 7.10 10.77
N PRO A 20 8.92 5.91 11.38
CA PRO A 20 9.88 4.82 11.24
C PRO A 20 9.87 4.37 9.78
N SER A 21 11.04 3.94 9.29
CA SER A 21 11.26 3.50 7.91
C SER A 21 10.14 2.62 7.36
N GLY A 22 9.57 1.72 8.17
CA GLY A 22 8.44 0.86 7.80
C GLY A 22 7.10 1.59 7.52
N VAL A 23 6.73 2.63 8.27
CA VAL A 23 5.49 3.39 8.01
C VAL A 23 5.63 4.20 6.72
N ILE A 24 6.79 4.82 6.50
CA ILE A 24 7.08 5.55 5.25
C ILE A 24 7.05 4.57 4.07
N ALA A 25 7.69 3.40 4.20
CA ALA A 25 7.69 2.37 3.17
C ALA A 25 6.27 1.91 2.80
N CYS A 26 5.43 1.62 3.81
CA CYS A 26 4.02 1.28 3.59
C CYS A 26 3.26 2.40 2.85
N ALA A 27 3.47 3.67 3.24
CA ALA A 27 2.82 4.80 2.59
C ALA A 27 3.26 4.97 1.12
N LYS A 28 4.54 4.77 0.83
CA LYS A 28 5.08 4.80 -0.54
C LYS A 28 4.52 3.68 -1.41
N ILE A 29 4.49 2.43 -0.90
CA ILE A 29 3.86 1.29 -1.60
C ILE A 29 2.41 1.64 -1.96
N MET A 30 1.65 2.12 -0.97
CA MET A 30 0.25 2.53 -1.16
C MET A 30 0.10 3.60 -2.25
N ARG A 31 0.88 4.67 -2.16
CA ARG A 31 0.81 5.79 -3.11
C ARG A 31 1.16 5.34 -4.52
N PHE A 32 2.26 4.62 -4.69
CA PHE A 32 2.73 4.18 -6.00
C PHE A 32 1.77 3.20 -6.68
N MET A 33 1.24 2.22 -5.94
CA MET A 33 0.25 1.30 -6.51
C MET A 33 -1.05 2.00 -6.90
N ASN A 34 -1.54 2.91 -6.05
CA ASN A 34 -2.72 3.73 -6.34
C ASN A 34 -2.53 4.59 -7.59
N ASP A 35 -1.39 5.29 -7.69
CA ASP A 35 -1.10 6.20 -8.79
C ASP A 35 -0.99 5.46 -10.13
N ILE A 36 -0.38 4.27 -10.17
CA ILE A 36 -0.34 3.42 -11.38
C ILE A 36 -1.75 2.96 -11.78
N ALA A 37 -2.57 2.53 -10.82
CA ALA A 37 -3.93 2.09 -11.08
C ALA A 37 -4.82 3.24 -11.60
N ALA A 38 -4.69 4.42 -11.01
CA ALA A 38 -5.41 5.62 -11.42
C ALA A 38 -5.01 6.06 -12.84
N PHE A 39 -3.71 6.03 -13.17
CA PHE A 39 -3.22 6.38 -14.49
C PHE A 39 -3.82 5.51 -15.60
N LYS A 40 -3.88 4.19 -15.40
CA LYS A 40 -4.44 3.27 -16.42
C LYS A 40 -5.90 3.52 -16.75
N ARG A 41 -6.69 3.98 -15.78
CA ARG A 41 -8.11 4.31 -16.00
C ARG A 41 -8.33 5.69 -16.62
N ARG A 42 -7.25 6.46 -16.83
CA ARG A 42 -7.26 7.90 -17.10
C ARG A 42 -7.85 8.63 -15.90
N LYS A 43 -6.99 9.34 -15.19
CA LYS A 43 -7.34 10.12 -14.01
C LYS A 43 -8.46 11.12 -14.29
N ASN A 44 -9.22 11.51 -13.26
CA ASN A 44 -10.27 12.50 -13.42
C ASN A 44 -9.68 13.86 -13.79
N LYS A 45 -10.40 14.62 -14.63
CA LYS A 45 -10.02 16.00 -14.95
C LYS A 45 -9.98 16.82 -13.66
N GLY A 46 -8.84 17.46 -13.37
CA GLY A 46 -8.66 18.35 -12.22
C GLY A 46 -7.87 17.75 -11.04
N ASP A 47 -7.53 16.46 -11.09
CA ASP A 47 -6.67 15.89 -10.06
C ASP A 47 -5.22 16.38 -10.22
N LEU A 48 -4.49 16.53 -9.10
CA LEU A 48 -3.06 16.85 -9.09
C LEU A 48 -2.23 15.81 -9.85
N ALA A 49 -1.00 16.14 -10.28
CA ALA A 49 -0.13 15.17 -10.94
C ALA A 49 0.18 13.97 -10.01
N SER A 50 0.05 12.75 -10.54
CA SER A 50 0.48 11.51 -9.86
C SER A 50 2.00 11.35 -9.86
N SER A 51 2.55 10.52 -8.98
CA SER A 51 3.98 10.21 -8.97
C SER A 51 4.49 9.67 -10.31
N LEU A 52 3.64 8.92 -11.02
CA LEU A 52 3.94 8.39 -12.34
C LEU A 52 4.02 9.51 -13.40
N GLU A 53 3.07 10.43 -13.40
CA GLU A 53 3.06 11.59 -14.31
C GLU A 53 4.25 12.52 -14.02
N CYS A 54 4.53 12.79 -12.75
CA CYS A 54 5.72 13.56 -12.35
C CYS A 54 7.01 12.91 -12.87
N TYR A 55 7.14 11.57 -12.75
CA TYR A 55 8.33 10.87 -13.23
C TYR A 55 8.46 10.93 -14.76
N ILE A 56 7.35 10.80 -15.49
CA ILE A 56 7.31 10.93 -16.96
C ILE A 56 7.78 12.32 -17.38
N ASP A 57 7.28 13.36 -16.73
CA ASP A 57 7.60 14.75 -17.05
C ASP A 57 9.04 15.12 -16.65
N GLU A 58 9.49 14.72 -15.45
CA GLU A 58 10.84 15.03 -14.97
C GLU A 58 11.92 14.36 -15.82
N HIS A 59 11.71 13.11 -16.23
CA HIS A 59 12.71 12.34 -16.96
C HIS A 59 12.46 12.25 -18.47
N GLN A 60 11.35 12.83 -18.97
CA GLN A 60 10.96 12.80 -20.39
C GLN A 60 10.92 11.38 -20.96
N VAL A 61 10.35 10.44 -20.20
CA VAL A 61 10.30 9.00 -20.55
C VAL A 61 8.89 8.53 -20.86
N THR A 62 8.77 7.38 -21.52
CA THR A 62 7.46 6.75 -21.74
C THR A 62 6.85 6.25 -20.43
N SER A 63 5.52 6.11 -20.39
CA SER A 63 4.80 5.52 -19.25
C SER A 63 5.27 4.11 -18.91
N LYS A 64 5.69 3.31 -19.89
CA LYS A 64 6.25 1.96 -19.65
C LYS A 64 7.54 2.02 -18.84
N VAL A 65 8.43 2.96 -19.16
CA VAL A 65 9.70 3.16 -18.44
C VAL A 65 9.42 3.67 -17.01
N ALA A 66 8.51 4.63 -16.88
CA ALA A 66 8.12 5.16 -15.58
C ALA A 66 7.46 4.10 -14.67
N ILE A 67 6.56 3.27 -15.21
CA ILE A 67 5.94 2.15 -14.47
C ILE A 67 7.02 1.17 -14.00
N ALA A 68 7.95 0.77 -14.88
CA ALA A 68 9.01 -0.16 -14.50
C ALA A 68 9.91 0.41 -13.39
N LYS A 69 10.21 1.72 -13.43
CA LYS A 69 10.96 2.36 -12.35
C LYS A 69 10.18 2.39 -11.04
N ILE A 70 8.91 2.78 -11.07
CA ILE A 70 8.07 2.82 -9.87
C ILE A 70 7.88 1.42 -9.29
N ASP A 71 7.74 0.38 -10.12
CA ASP A 71 7.68 -1.01 -9.65
C ASP A 71 8.97 -1.42 -8.91
N SER A 72 10.15 -1.05 -9.43
CA SER A 72 11.42 -1.25 -8.72
C SER A 72 11.46 -0.51 -7.38
N LEU A 73 10.91 0.70 -7.29
CA LEU A 73 10.81 1.43 -6.03
C LEU A 73 9.85 0.73 -5.05
N ILE A 74 8.73 0.19 -5.52
CA ILE A 74 7.80 -0.60 -4.70
C ILE A 74 8.52 -1.82 -4.11
N GLU A 75 9.32 -2.55 -4.91
CA GLU A 75 10.13 -3.68 -4.43
C GLU A 75 11.13 -3.28 -3.34
N ASP A 76 11.79 -2.13 -3.50
CA ASP A 76 12.72 -1.60 -2.50
C ASP A 76 12.00 -1.25 -1.19
N GLU A 77 10.82 -0.64 -1.26
CA GLU A 77 10.03 -0.34 -0.07
C GLU A 77 9.48 -1.61 0.61
N TRP A 78 9.19 -2.68 -0.14
CA TRP A 78 8.88 -3.99 0.46
C TRP A 78 10.08 -4.55 1.25
N ARG A 79 11.31 -4.38 0.75
CA ARG A 79 12.52 -4.77 1.50
C ARG A 79 12.65 -3.95 2.79
N THR A 80 12.46 -2.63 2.72
CA THR A 80 12.47 -1.75 3.90
C THR A 80 11.42 -2.15 4.93
N LEU A 81 10.19 -2.45 4.48
CA LEU A 81 9.09 -2.85 5.36
C LEU A 81 9.37 -4.21 6.04
N ASN A 82 9.97 -5.15 5.30
CA ASN A 82 10.40 -6.43 5.87
C ASN A 82 11.51 -6.26 6.90
N GLN A 83 12.49 -5.40 6.63
CA GLN A 83 13.58 -5.09 7.55
C GLN A 83 13.06 -4.49 8.87
N ALA A 84 12.08 -3.57 8.80
CA ALA A 84 11.48 -2.95 9.98
C ALA A 84 10.84 -3.98 10.95
N ARG A 85 10.35 -5.12 10.44
CA ARG A 85 9.81 -6.21 11.28
C ARG A 85 10.88 -6.86 12.15
N TYR A 86 12.09 -7.00 11.61
CA TYR A 86 13.22 -7.58 12.33
C TYR A 86 13.81 -6.58 13.33
N GLU A 87 14.02 -5.33 12.92
CA GLU A 87 14.60 -4.27 13.75
C GLU A 87 13.73 -3.90 14.94
N HIS A 88 12.41 -3.98 14.79
CA HIS A 88 11.44 -3.62 15.82
C HIS A 88 10.65 -4.82 16.32
N SER A 89 11.32 -5.96 16.48
CA SER A 89 10.73 -7.22 16.97
C SER A 89 10.04 -7.09 18.35
N SER A 90 10.53 -6.21 19.23
CA SER A 90 9.88 -5.90 20.51
C SER A 90 8.53 -5.18 20.36
N LEU A 91 8.29 -4.52 19.22
CA LEU A 91 7.05 -3.82 18.86
C LEU A 91 6.29 -4.57 17.75
N LEU A 92 6.59 -5.85 17.54
CA LEU A 92 6.06 -6.65 16.44
C LEU A 92 4.53 -6.57 16.28
N PRO A 93 3.68 -6.58 17.33
CA PRO A 93 2.23 -6.46 17.16
C PRO A 93 1.80 -5.18 16.44
N VAL A 94 2.54 -4.08 16.61
CA VAL A 94 2.24 -2.78 15.99
C VAL A 94 2.85 -2.72 14.59
N VAL A 95 4.10 -3.16 14.44
CA VAL A 95 4.79 -3.22 13.14
C VAL A 95 4.03 -4.12 12.17
N GLN A 96 3.54 -5.27 12.64
CA GLN A 96 2.76 -6.21 11.85
C GLN A 96 1.46 -5.60 11.33
N ARG A 97 0.84 -4.65 12.05
CA ARG A 97 -0.34 -3.93 11.53
C ARG A 97 0.02 -3.04 10.34
N VAL A 98 1.18 -2.40 10.36
CA VAL A 98 1.70 -1.62 9.21
C VAL A 98 1.95 -2.55 8.02
N VAL A 99 2.55 -3.72 8.26
CA VAL A 99 2.77 -4.74 7.23
C VAL A 99 1.45 -5.23 6.63
N ASN A 100 0.48 -5.57 7.48
CA ASN A 100 -0.83 -6.03 7.04
C ASN A 100 -1.57 -4.95 6.23
N LEU A 101 -1.39 -3.67 6.57
CA LEU A 101 -1.91 -2.57 5.76
C LEU A 101 -1.28 -2.55 4.36
N ALA A 102 0.04 -2.69 4.24
CA ALA A 102 0.71 -2.80 2.94
C ALA A 102 0.23 -4.02 2.13
N VAL A 103 -0.01 -5.16 2.78
CA VAL A 103 -0.58 -6.35 2.12
C VAL A 103 -2.00 -6.07 1.62
N ALA A 104 -2.83 -5.36 2.39
CA ALA A 104 -4.17 -4.96 1.96
C ALA A 104 -4.16 -4.01 0.74
N VAL A 105 -3.12 -3.18 0.58
CA VAL A 105 -2.94 -2.37 -0.64
C VAL A 105 -2.86 -3.24 -1.89
N VAL A 106 -2.18 -4.38 -1.81
CA VAL A 106 -2.10 -5.33 -2.93
C VAL A 106 -3.50 -5.83 -3.30
N LEU A 107 -4.33 -6.16 -2.32
CA LEU A 107 -5.72 -6.56 -2.57
C LEU A 107 -6.50 -5.51 -3.38
N PHE A 108 -6.25 -4.22 -3.12
CA PHE A 108 -6.96 -3.13 -3.79
C PHE A 108 -6.43 -2.79 -5.17
N TYR A 109 -5.11 -2.88 -5.37
CA TYR A 109 -4.44 -2.30 -6.54
C TYR A 109 -3.68 -3.30 -7.42
N ASP A 110 -3.66 -4.58 -7.05
CA ASP A 110 -3.07 -5.61 -7.89
C ASP A 110 -3.80 -5.74 -9.24
N GLY A 111 -3.07 -6.23 -10.24
CA GLY A 111 -3.51 -6.20 -11.64
C GLY A 111 -3.67 -4.77 -12.19
N ARG A 112 -3.22 -3.75 -11.45
CA ARG A 112 -3.33 -2.31 -11.79
C ARG A 112 -4.78 -1.85 -11.90
N LYS A 113 -5.65 -2.41 -11.05
CA LYS A 113 -7.06 -2.04 -10.91
C LYS A 113 -7.22 -1.07 -9.74
N ASP A 114 -8.31 -0.31 -9.71
CA ASP A 114 -8.66 0.50 -8.54
C ASP A 114 -9.87 -0.13 -7.86
N ALA A 115 -9.62 -1.22 -7.14
CA ALA A 115 -10.67 -1.97 -6.48
C ALA A 115 -11.20 -1.26 -5.22
N TYR A 116 -10.46 -0.25 -4.73
CA TYR A 116 -10.90 0.59 -3.62
C TYR A 116 -12.05 1.51 -4.05
N THR A 117 -11.90 2.22 -5.18
CA THR A 117 -12.97 3.08 -5.71
C THR A 117 -14.06 2.26 -6.40
N PHE A 118 -13.68 1.19 -7.11
CA PHE A 118 -14.59 0.35 -7.88
C PHE A 118 -14.68 -1.04 -7.26
N SER A 119 -15.54 -1.17 -6.25
CA SER A 119 -15.70 -2.38 -5.43
C SER A 119 -16.13 -3.63 -6.20
N THR A 120 -16.61 -3.49 -7.44
CA THR A 120 -16.91 -4.61 -8.33
C THR A 120 -15.70 -5.52 -8.56
N HIS A 121 -14.48 -4.96 -8.48
CA HIS A 121 -13.25 -5.75 -8.55
C HIS A 121 -13.00 -6.65 -7.33
N LEU A 122 -13.67 -6.40 -6.20
CA LEU A 122 -13.57 -7.20 -4.98
C LEU A 122 -14.75 -8.14 -4.76
N GLN A 123 -15.75 -8.14 -5.65
CA GLN A 123 -17.00 -8.86 -5.42
C GLN A 123 -16.78 -10.35 -5.12
N GLU A 124 -15.93 -11.03 -5.90
CA GLU A 124 -15.60 -12.44 -5.67
C GLU A 124 -14.92 -12.68 -4.33
N VAL A 125 -13.99 -11.78 -3.94
CA VAL A 125 -13.29 -11.87 -2.64
C VAL A 125 -14.28 -11.69 -1.49
N ILE A 126 -15.18 -10.71 -1.59
CA ILE A 126 -16.22 -10.45 -0.59
C ILE A 126 -17.16 -11.65 -0.47
N ASP A 127 -17.62 -12.19 -1.60
CA ASP A 127 -18.49 -13.36 -1.63
C ASP A 127 -17.83 -14.55 -0.94
N ASN A 128 -16.57 -14.83 -1.24
CA ASN A 128 -15.85 -15.97 -0.66
C ASN A 128 -15.53 -15.80 0.83
N LEU A 129 -15.32 -14.57 1.31
CA LEU A 129 -14.99 -14.33 2.71
C LEU A 129 -16.22 -14.19 3.61
N PHE A 130 -17.33 -13.69 3.09
CA PHE A 130 -18.48 -13.26 3.91
C PHE A 130 -19.84 -13.81 3.50
N VAL A 131 -19.96 -14.46 2.33
CA VAL A 131 -21.25 -14.93 1.81
C VAL A 131 -21.28 -16.46 1.65
N LYS A 132 -20.24 -17.03 1.02
CA LYS A 132 -20.16 -18.44 0.69
C LYS A 132 -19.37 -19.18 1.77
N PRO A 133 -19.99 -20.09 2.54
CA PRO A 133 -19.25 -20.88 3.51
C PRO A 133 -18.28 -21.83 2.78
N VAL A 134 -17.14 -22.12 3.43
CA VAL A 134 -16.23 -23.17 2.97
C VAL A 134 -16.96 -24.51 3.12
N PRO A 135 -17.08 -25.32 2.05
CA PRO A 135 -17.67 -26.65 2.16
C PRO A 135 -16.89 -27.51 3.17
N ILE A 136 -17.62 -28.24 4.01
CA ILE A 136 -17.07 -29.20 4.98
C ILE A 136 -16.92 -30.56 4.32
#